data_AF-Q0WRL3-F1
#
_entry.id   AF-Q0WRL3-F1
#
_cell.length_a   1.000
_cell.length_b   1.000
_cell.length_c   1.000
_cell.angle_alpha   90.00
_cell.angle_beta   90.00
_cell.angle_gamma   90.00
#
_symmetry.space_group_name_H-M   'P 1'
#
loop_
_entity.id
_entity.type
_entity.pdbx_description
1 polymer ?
#
loop_
_entity_poly.entity_id
_entity_poly.type
_entity_poly.pdbx_seq_one_letter_code
_entity_poly.pdbx_strand_id
1 'polypeptide(L)'
;MKKLAETMDLPIISTDDREKQAELQASLCGVLQVIIQKLSSRDDMKPIIVQNADDIMRLFLRVFGCHSSSVHEEAMLAIGALAYATGTEFVKYMPELFKYLQMGLQNFEEYQVCSITVGVIGDICRALDEKILPFCDQIMGLLIQNLQSGALHRSVKPPIFSCFGDIALAIGAHFERYVAPAVQIMQGAAQVCAQMDTLDEELMDYANQLRRSIFEAYSGILQGFKDAKAELMMPYAQHLLQFVELVSKDSLRDESVTKAAVAAMGDLADVVGENTKQLFQNFTFCDEFLNECLESEDEDLKVTARWTQGMIARLVL
;
A
#
# COMPACT_ATOMS: atom_id res chain seq x y z
N MET A 1 19.17 5.64 19.84
CA MET A 1 20.41 5.50 19.05
C MET A 1 21.53 4.83 19.83
N LYS A 2 22.16 5.44 20.85
CA LYS A 2 23.29 4.83 21.59
C LYS A 2 23.01 3.41 22.11
N LYS A 3 21.89 3.20 22.80
CA LYS A 3 21.49 1.87 23.30
C LYS A 3 21.37 0.81 22.19
N LEU A 4 20.87 1.19 21.01
CA LEU A 4 20.75 0.28 19.87
C LEU A 4 22.12 -0.03 19.25
N ALA A 5 23.03 0.94 19.24
CA ALA A 5 24.40 0.69 18.81
C ALA A 5 25.12 -0.30 19.75
N GLU A 6 24.95 -0.11 21.06
CA GLU A 6 25.55 -0.97 22.10
C GLU A 6 25.09 -2.43 21.99
N THR A 7 23.86 -2.70 21.51
CA THR A 7 23.42 -4.10 21.34
C THR A 7 24.22 -4.84 20.29
N MET A 8 24.80 -4.15 19.30
CA MET A 8 25.59 -4.77 18.23
C MET A 8 26.93 -5.30 18.72
N ASP A 9 27.42 -4.76 19.84
CA ASP A 9 28.73 -5.09 20.41
C ASP A 9 28.61 -6.05 21.61
N LEU A 10 27.40 -6.56 21.89
CA LEU A 10 27.18 -7.55 22.95
C LEU A 10 27.83 -8.90 22.59
N PRO A 11 28.58 -9.53 23.52
CA PRO A 11 29.14 -10.84 23.28
C PRO A 11 28.03 -11.89 23.26
N ILE A 12 27.84 -12.55 22.12
CA ILE A 12 26.88 -13.64 21.95
C ILE A 12 27.61 -14.96 22.20
N ILE A 13 27.43 -15.54 23.38
CA ILE A 13 28.08 -16.81 23.77
C ILE A 13 27.09 -17.96 23.71
N SER A 14 25.81 -17.69 23.98
CA SER A 14 24.73 -18.68 24.01
C SER A 14 23.56 -18.29 23.09
N THR A 15 22.67 -19.25 22.84
CA THR A 15 21.40 -19.01 22.13
C THR A 15 20.50 -18.02 22.88
N ASP A 16 20.47 -18.10 24.21
CA ASP A 16 19.73 -17.17 25.08
C ASP A 16 20.26 -15.73 24.98
N ASP A 17 21.58 -15.54 24.83
CA ASP A 17 22.15 -14.20 24.58
C ASP A 17 21.70 -13.63 23.23
N ARG A 18 21.60 -14.49 22.20
CA ARG A 18 21.13 -14.10 20.87
C ARG A 18 19.64 -13.73 20.88
N GLU A 19 18.82 -14.50 21.57
CA GLU A 19 17.38 -14.21 21.72
C GLU A 19 17.17 -12.88 22.46
N LYS A 20 17.86 -12.67 23.59
CA LYS A 20 17.82 -11.40 24.33
C LYS A 20 18.29 -10.21 23.51
N GLN A 21 19.35 -10.38 22.71
CA GLN A 21 19.81 -9.33 21.81
C GLN A 21 18.73 -8.98 20.77
N ALA A 22 18.09 -9.99 20.18
CA ALA A 22 17.03 -9.80 19.20
C ALA A 22 15.83 -9.07 19.80
N GLU A 23 15.33 -9.51 20.96
CA GLU A 23 14.22 -8.86 21.67
C GLU A 23 14.53 -7.38 21.99
N LEU A 24 15.76 -7.11 22.44
CA LEU A 24 16.19 -5.75 22.75
C LEU A 24 16.30 -4.89 21.49
N GLN A 25 16.82 -5.43 20.38
CA GLN A 25 16.91 -4.74 19.10
C GLN A 25 15.54 -4.42 18.53
N ALA A 26 14.62 -5.41 18.51
CA ALA A 26 13.24 -5.22 18.07
C ALA A 26 12.55 -4.11 18.89
N SER A 27 12.63 -4.19 20.22
CA SER A 27 12.04 -3.18 21.12
C SER A 27 12.62 -1.78 20.89
N LEU A 28 13.93 -1.67 20.67
CA LEU A 28 14.58 -0.38 20.42
C LEU A 28 14.24 0.19 19.03
N CYS A 29 14.07 -0.66 18.01
CA CYS A 29 13.57 -0.26 16.70
C CYS A 29 12.14 0.28 16.79
N GLY A 30 11.23 -0.43 17.46
CA GLY A 30 9.85 0.03 17.66
C GLY A 30 9.77 1.35 18.43
N VAL A 31 10.57 1.53 19.49
CA VAL A 31 10.66 2.82 20.20
C VAL A 31 11.17 3.94 19.27
N LEU A 32 12.18 3.67 18.45
CA LEU A 32 12.69 4.66 17.50
C LEU A 32 11.66 5.00 16.42
N GLN A 33 10.91 4.03 15.90
CA GLN A 33 9.81 4.27 14.97
C GLN A 33 8.81 5.28 15.55
N VAL A 34 8.33 5.04 16.78
CA VAL A 34 7.37 5.93 17.45
C VAL A 34 7.94 7.32 17.66
N ILE A 35 9.21 7.43 18.08
CA ILE A 35 9.89 8.72 18.24
C ILE A 35 9.98 9.45 16.90
N ILE A 36 10.39 8.77 15.82
CA ILE A 36 10.49 9.34 14.48
C ILE A 36 9.13 9.88 14.04
N GLN A 37 8.06 9.09 14.17
CA GLN A 37 6.72 9.51 13.79
C GLN A 37 6.24 10.74 14.59
N LYS A 38 6.38 10.72 15.92
CA LYS A 38 5.92 11.82 16.79
C LYS A 38 6.71 13.12 16.61
N LEU A 39 8.01 13.03 16.37
CA LEU A 39 8.83 14.22 16.11
C LEU A 39 8.65 14.73 14.69
N SER A 40 8.37 13.86 13.72
CA SER A 40 8.18 14.25 12.32
C SER A 40 6.81 14.84 12.04
N SER A 41 5.79 14.52 12.86
CA SER A 41 4.46 15.15 12.78
C SER A 41 4.42 16.59 13.29
N ARG A 42 5.57 17.14 13.68
CA ARG A 42 5.73 18.48 14.24
C ARG A 42 6.79 19.24 13.44
N ASP A 43 6.39 20.28 12.72
CA ASP A 43 7.28 21.02 11.82
C ASP A 43 8.50 21.62 12.53
N ASP A 44 8.35 22.02 13.79
CA ASP A 44 9.44 22.55 14.63
C ASP A 44 10.45 21.47 15.08
N MET A 45 10.04 20.19 15.11
CA MET A 45 10.84 19.08 15.61
C MET A 45 11.38 18.17 14.49
N LYS A 46 10.73 18.16 13.32
CA LYS A 46 11.15 17.41 12.13
C LYS A 46 12.63 17.60 11.77
N PRO A 47 13.24 18.81 11.86
CA PRO A 47 14.66 19.00 11.59
C PRO A 47 15.59 18.13 12.45
N ILE A 48 15.18 17.77 13.67
CA ILE A 48 15.97 16.90 14.56
C ILE A 48 16.12 15.51 13.94
N ILE A 49 15.05 14.96 13.37
CA ILE A 49 15.09 13.65 12.71
C ILE A 49 15.95 13.72 11.45
N VAL A 50 15.73 14.74 10.61
CA VAL A 50 16.49 14.91 9.35
C VAL A 50 17.99 15.04 9.61
N GLN A 51 18.40 15.84 10.60
CA GLN A 51 19.81 16.01 10.97
C GLN A 51 20.48 14.71 11.45
N ASN A 52 19.71 13.78 12.04
CA ASN A 52 20.23 12.52 12.56
C ASN A 52 19.92 11.33 11.64
N ALA A 53 19.32 11.56 10.46
CA ALA A 53 18.81 10.50 9.60
C ALA A 53 19.91 9.54 9.12
N ASP A 54 21.12 10.05 8.83
CA ASP A 54 22.23 9.21 8.37
C ASP A 54 22.67 8.20 9.43
N ASP A 55 22.75 8.64 10.69
CA ASP A 55 23.13 7.78 11.80
C ASP A 55 22.02 6.79 12.16
N ILE A 56 20.76 7.23 12.12
CA ILE A 56 19.58 6.36 12.32
C ILE A 56 19.57 5.26 11.24
N MET A 57 19.72 5.64 9.97
CA MET A 57 19.68 4.69 8.87
C MET A 57 20.86 3.71 8.92
N ARG A 58 22.07 4.20 9.25
CA ARG A 58 23.23 3.32 9.46
C ARG A 58 22.96 2.29 10.57
N LEU A 59 22.29 2.68 11.65
CA LEU A 59 21.92 1.75 12.72
C LEU A 59 20.91 0.72 12.22
N PHE A 60 19.84 1.12 11.54
CA PHE A 60 18.84 0.18 11.02
C PHE A 60 19.43 -0.81 10.00
N LEU A 61 20.32 -0.36 9.11
CA LEU A 61 21.00 -1.26 8.18
C LEU A 61 21.89 -2.29 8.90
N ARG A 62 22.55 -1.89 10.01
CA ARG A 62 23.32 -2.83 10.85
C ARG A 62 22.42 -3.84 11.57
N VAL A 63 21.21 -3.44 11.97
CA VAL A 63 20.24 -4.29 12.66
C VAL A 63 19.85 -5.52 11.82
N PHE A 64 19.81 -5.42 10.49
CA PHE A 64 19.55 -6.57 9.62
C PHE A 64 20.62 -7.67 9.69
N GLY A 65 21.80 -7.39 10.25
CA GLY A 65 22.80 -8.41 10.57
C GLY A 65 22.34 -9.38 11.66
N CYS A 66 21.32 -9.02 12.45
CA CYS A 66 20.66 -9.95 13.36
C CYS A 66 19.69 -10.82 12.55
N HIS A 67 19.94 -12.13 12.50
CA HIS A 67 19.09 -13.08 11.79
C HIS A 67 17.87 -13.46 12.64
N SER A 68 16.95 -12.51 12.82
CA SER A 68 15.69 -12.64 13.55
C SER A 68 14.57 -11.89 12.81
N SER A 69 13.44 -12.57 12.55
CA SER A 69 12.29 -12.01 11.83
C SER A 69 11.70 -10.81 12.57
N SER A 70 11.45 -10.91 13.88
CA SER A 70 10.92 -9.81 14.69
C SER A 70 11.78 -8.54 14.63
N VAL A 71 13.10 -8.71 14.60
CA VAL A 71 14.03 -7.59 14.45
C VAL A 71 13.94 -6.96 13.06
N HIS A 72 13.78 -7.77 12.02
CA HIS A 72 13.63 -7.30 10.64
C HIS A 72 12.31 -6.55 10.44
N GLU A 73 11.22 -7.03 11.03
CA GLU A 73 9.90 -6.38 11.02
C GLU A 73 9.98 -4.97 11.61
N GLU A 74 10.45 -4.86 12.85
CA GLU A 74 10.55 -3.58 13.56
C GLU A 74 11.53 -2.62 12.90
N ALA A 75 12.65 -3.14 12.37
CA ALA A 75 13.60 -2.31 11.61
C ALA A 75 12.98 -1.77 10.32
N MET A 76 12.26 -2.60 9.56
CA MET A 76 11.58 -2.17 8.33
C MET A 76 10.52 -1.11 8.61
N LEU A 77 9.68 -1.30 9.63
CA LEU A 77 8.68 -0.31 10.05
C LEU A 77 9.32 1.03 10.46
N ALA A 78 10.43 0.99 11.19
CA ALA A 78 11.18 2.17 11.57
C ALA A 78 11.83 2.88 10.37
N ILE A 79 12.27 2.12 9.36
CA ILE A 79 12.78 2.66 8.08
C ILE A 79 11.66 3.35 7.30
N GLY A 80 10.46 2.77 7.21
CA GLY A 80 9.30 3.42 6.58
C GLY A 80 8.96 4.76 7.23
N ALA A 81 8.96 4.82 8.57
CA ALA A 81 8.79 6.07 9.30
C ALA A 81 9.91 7.10 9.00
N LEU A 82 11.15 6.65 8.85
CA LEU A 82 12.27 7.53 8.47
C LEU A 82 12.15 8.04 7.03
N ALA A 83 11.68 7.20 6.10
CA ALA A 83 11.42 7.60 4.72
C ALA A 83 10.39 8.73 4.69
N TYR A 84 9.26 8.58 5.38
CA TYR A 84 8.26 9.64 5.51
C TYR A 84 8.83 10.93 6.11
N ALA A 85 9.66 10.81 7.16
CA ALA A 85 10.28 11.96 7.82
C ALA A 85 11.26 12.75 6.94
N THR A 86 12.00 12.04 6.08
CA THR A 86 13.09 12.62 5.28
C THR A 86 12.67 12.94 3.84
N GLY A 87 11.53 12.41 3.39
CA GLY A 87 10.98 12.63 2.06
C GLY A 87 12.01 12.31 0.97
N THR A 88 12.11 13.19 -0.03
CA THR A 88 12.92 12.91 -1.21
C THR A 88 14.43 12.82 -0.97
N GLU A 89 14.93 13.22 0.22
CA GLU A 89 16.33 13.03 0.62
C GLU A 89 16.65 11.58 0.98
N PHE A 90 15.62 10.76 1.27
CA PHE A 90 15.76 9.34 1.59
C PHE A 90 16.38 8.52 0.43
N VAL A 91 16.31 9.04 -0.81
CA VAL A 91 16.80 8.35 -2.02
C VAL A 91 18.26 7.90 -1.90
N LYS A 92 19.08 8.63 -1.13
CA LYS A 92 20.51 8.31 -0.92
C LYS A 92 20.73 6.97 -0.23
N TYR A 93 19.75 6.45 0.50
CA TYR A 93 19.84 5.16 1.19
C TYR A 93 19.37 3.98 0.34
N MET A 94 18.62 4.26 -0.73
CA MET A 94 18.02 3.22 -1.58
C MET A 94 19.03 2.20 -2.12
N PRO A 95 20.23 2.57 -2.62
CA PRO A 95 21.16 1.57 -3.17
C PRO A 95 21.54 0.46 -2.19
N GLU A 96 21.68 0.76 -0.90
CA GLU A 96 21.99 -0.24 0.12
C GLU A 96 20.72 -0.90 0.67
N LEU A 97 19.69 -0.11 0.96
CA LEU A 97 18.41 -0.61 1.48
C LEU A 97 17.75 -1.59 0.50
N PHE A 98 17.91 -1.39 -0.80
CA PHE A 98 17.25 -2.20 -1.81
C PHE A 98 17.58 -3.69 -1.69
N LYS A 99 18.81 -4.04 -1.28
CA LYS A 99 19.20 -5.43 -1.03
C LYS A 99 18.30 -6.10 0.03
N TYR A 100 17.99 -5.37 1.09
CA TYR A 100 17.15 -5.83 2.18
C TYR A 100 15.66 -5.86 1.80
N LEU A 101 15.20 -4.91 0.96
CA LEU A 101 13.85 -4.96 0.39
C LEU A 101 13.67 -6.22 -0.47
N GLN A 102 14.65 -6.56 -1.31
CA GLN A 102 14.60 -7.79 -2.10
C GLN A 102 14.57 -9.04 -1.22
N MET A 103 15.41 -9.08 -0.18
CA MET A 103 15.42 -10.18 0.78
C MET A 103 14.06 -10.33 1.49
N GLY A 104 13.46 -9.24 1.94
CA GLY A 104 12.14 -9.25 2.58
C GLY A 104 11.03 -9.71 1.63
N LEU A 105 11.01 -9.22 0.39
CA LEU A 105 10.03 -9.63 -0.62
C LEU A 105 10.12 -11.12 -1.00
N GLN A 106 11.31 -11.71 -0.93
CA GLN A 106 11.55 -13.10 -1.30
C GLN A 106 11.44 -14.07 -0.12
N ASN A 107 11.22 -13.58 1.10
CA ASN A 107 11.08 -14.41 2.29
C ASN A 107 9.65 -14.94 2.44
N PHE A 108 9.35 -16.07 1.81
CA PHE A 108 8.04 -16.72 1.89
C PHE A 108 7.80 -17.47 3.21
N GLU A 109 8.86 -17.81 3.96
CA GLU A 109 8.74 -18.51 5.24
C GLU A 109 8.20 -17.55 6.32
N GLU A 110 8.74 -16.34 6.38
CA GLU A 110 8.34 -15.27 7.31
C GLU A 110 7.46 -14.26 6.58
N TYR A 111 6.21 -14.64 6.30
CA TYR A 111 5.31 -13.83 5.48
C TYR A 111 4.98 -12.46 6.08
N GLN A 112 5.08 -12.30 7.42
CA GLN A 112 4.91 -11.02 8.09
C GLN A 112 6.00 -10.02 7.68
N VAL A 113 7.26 -10.45 7.61
CA VAL A 113 8.38 -9.65 7.11
C VAL A 113 8.13 -9.24 5.66
N CYS A 114 7.65 -10.17 4.83
CA CYS A 114 7.29 -9.88 3.43
C CYS A 114 6.18 -8.82 3.35
N SER A 115 5.09 -9.00 4.12
CA SER A 115 3.96 -8.05 4.20
C SER A 115 4.40 -6.65 4.62
N ILE A 116 5.21 -6.55 5.69
CA ILE A 116 5.76 -5.27 6.18
C ILE A 116 6.67 -4.64 5.13
N THR A 117 7.51 -5.43 4.48
CA THR A 117 8.42 -4.94 3.42
C THR A 117 7.63 -4.32 2.27
N VAL A 118 6.50 -4.94 1.87
CA VAL A 118 5.61 -4.38 0.85
C VAL A 118 5.01 -3.04 1.30
N GLY A 119 4.53 -2.95 2.55
CA GLY A 119 4.04 -1.68 3.11
C GLY A 119 5.09 -0.57 3.12
N VAL A 120 6.32 -0.91 3.51
CA VAL A 120 7.46 0.03 3.51
C VAL A 120 7.84 0.48 2.10
N ILE A 121 7.71 -0.38 1.09
CA ILE A 121 7.87 0.05 -0.31
C ILE A 121 6.82 1.12 -0.66
N GLY A 122 5.56 0.95 -0.25
CA GLY A 122 4.53 1.98 -0.41
C GLY A 122 4.90 3.30 0.27
N ASP A 123 5.39 3.26 1.51
CA ASP A 123 5.86 4.46 2.23
C ASP A 123 7.04 5.14 1.53
N ILE A 124 7.99 4.36 0.99
CA ILE A 124 9.11 4.87 0.21
C ILE A 124 8.61 5.51 -1.10
N CYS A 125 7.61 4.92 -1.78
CA CYS A 125 7.03 5.50 -2.99
C CYS A 125 6.45 6.89 -2.69
N ARG A 126 5.67 7.01 -1.61
CA ARG A 126 5.10 8.31 -1.17
C ARG A 126 6.17 9.31 -0.73
N ALA A 127 7.30 8.86 -0.19
CA ALA A 127 8.37 9.74 0.27
C ALA A 127 9.25 10.25 -0.88
N LEU A 128 9.48 9.42 -1.90
CA LEU A 128 10.43 9.70 -2.97
C LEU A 128 9.79 10.32 -4.22
N ASP A 129 8.47 10.20 -4.38
CA ASP A 129 7.76 10.53 -5.62
C ASP A 129 8.51 9.93 -6.83
N GLU A 130 8.65 10.66 -7.92
CA GLU A 130 9.32 10.20 -9.15
C GLU A 130 10.76 9.69 -8.95
N LYS A 131 11.44 10.03 -7.84
CA LYS A 131 12.81 9.55 -7.57
C LYS A 131 12.88 8.03 -7.32
N ILE A 132 11.76 7.35 -7.07
CA ILE A 132 11.71 5.88 -6.97
C ILE A 132 11.82 5.19 -8.33
N LEU A 133 11.58 5.90 -9.43
CA LEU A 133 11.49 5.35 -10.79
C LEU A 133 12.64 4.38 -11.18
N PRO A 134 13.93 4.65 -10.85
CA PRO A 134 15.03 3.73 -11.18
C PRO A 134 14.92 2.34 -10.55
N PHE A 135 14.13 2.19 -9.49
CA PHE A 135 13.95 0.95 -8.72
C PHE A 135 12.65 0.21 -9.11
N CYS A 136 11.70 0.89 -9.77
CA CYS A 136 10.36 0.37 -10.01
C CYS A 136 10.31 -0.89 -10.88
N ASP A 137 11.14 -1.01 -11.92
CA ASP A 137 11.13 -2.20 -12.78
C ASP A 137 11.41 -3.48 -11.98
N GLN A 138 12.35 -3.40 -11.04
CA GLN A 138 12.72 -4.54 -10.20
C GLN A 138 11.71 -4.79 -9.07
N ILE A 139 11.17 -3.72 -8.46
CA ILE A 139 10.09 -3.82 -7.46
C ILE A 139 8.86 -4.47 -8.08
N MET A 140 8.37 -3.94 -9.21
CA MET A 140 7.18 -4.46 -9.89
C MET A 140 7.37 -5.92 -10.33
N GLY A 141 8.57 -6.26 -10.83
CA GLY A 141 8.90 -7.65 -11.16
C GLY A 141 8.77 -8.60 -9.96
N LEU A 142 9.30 -8.22 -8.80
CA LEU A 142 9.20 -9.02 -7.57
C LEU A 142 7.77 -9.12 -7.04
N LEU A 143 7.02 -8.01 -7.02
CA LEU A 143 5.63 -7.98 -6.56
C LEU A 143 4.72 -8.87 -7.43
N ILE A 144 4.87 -8.78 -8.76
CA ILE A 144 4.13 -9.62 -9.70
C ILE A 144 4.51 -11.11 -9.53
N GLN A 145 5.81 -11.41 -9.40
CA GLN A 145 6.27 -12.77 -9.15
C GLN A 145 5.70 -13.34 -7.84
N ASN A 146 5.63 -12.54 -6.79
CA ASN A 146 5.04 -12.94 -5.52
C ASN A 146 3.56 -13.29 -5.68
N LEU A 147 2.77 -12.46 -6.37
CA LEU A 147 1.34 -12.73 -6.60
C LEU A 147 1.08 -13.98 -7.45
N GLN A 148 2.02 -14.36 -8.32
CA GLN A 148 1.97 -15.57 -9.14
C GLN A 148 2.44 -16.83 -8.39
N SER A 149 3.09 -16.68 -7.23
CA SER A 149 3.61 -17.80 -6.45
C SER A 149 2.51 -18.47 -5.63
N GLY A 150 2.38 -19.79 -5.79
CA GLY A 150 1.50 -20.61 -4.94
C GLY A 150 1.97 -20.75 -3.50
N ALA A 151 3.22 -20.38 -3.19
CA ALA A 151 3.78 -20.40 -1.84
C ALA A 151 3.52 -19.10 -1.06
N LEU A 152 3.01 -18.04 -1.72
CA LEU A 152 2.76 -16.77 -1.05
C LEU A 152 1.57 -16.89 -0.10
N HIS A 153 1.79 -16.54 1.16
CA HIS A 153 0.71 -16.48 2.14
C HIS A 153 -0.34 -15.44 1.73
N ARG A 154 -1.63 -15.79 1.86
CA ARG A 154 -2.75 -14.97 1.37
C ARG A 154 -2.73 -13.53 1.90
N SER A 155 -2.34 -13.33 3.16
CA SER A 155 -2.32 -12.01 3.81
C SER A 155 -1.33 -11.01 3.21
N VAL A 156 -0.39 -11.47 2.36
CA VAL A 156 0.56 -10.59 1.68
C VAL A 156 -0.03 -10.02 0.39
N LYS A 157 -1.07 -10.65 -0.18
CA LYS A 157 -1.69 -10.19 -1.43
C LYS A 157 -2.32 -8.79 -1.31
N PRO A 158 -3.15 -8.48 -0.28
CA PRO A 158 -3.74 -7.16 -0.17
C PRO A 158 -2.70 -6.02 -0.09
N PRO A 159 -1.66 -6.08 0.77
CA PRO A 159 -0.59 -5.08 0.77
C PRO A 159 0.08 -4.87 -0.58
N ILE A 160 0.28 -5.93 -1.38
CA ILE A 160 0.87 -5.80 -2.73
C ILE A 160 -0.03 -4.98 -3.65
N PHE A 161 -1.35 -5.18 -3.58
CA PHE A 161 -2.28 -4.39 -4.39
C PHE A 161 -2.27 -2.92 -3.98
N SER A 162 -2.37 -2.59 -2.69
CA SER A 162 -2.26 -1.19 -2.24
C SER A 162 -0.93 -0.57 -2.69
N CYS A 163 0.16 -1.34 -2.65
CA CYS A 163 1.48 -0.90 -3.12
C CYS A 163 1.52 -0.62 -4.64
N PHE A 164 0.75 -1.33 -5.48
CA PHE A 164 0.62 -0.94 -6.89
C PHE A 164 0.03 0.46 -7.05
N GLY A 165 -0.97 0.80 -6.24
CA GLY A 165 -1.53 2.15 -6.20
C GLY A 165 -0.49 3.20 -5.79
N ASP A 166 0.27 2.93 -4.73
CA ASP A 166 1.33 3.83 -4.26
C ASP A 166 2.43 4.06 -5.30
N ILE A 167 2.86 2.99 -5.99
CA ILE A 167 3.85 3.10 -7.07
C ILE A 167 3.29 3.93 -8.22
N ALA A 168 2.03 3.68 -8.62
CA ALA A 168 1.40 4.42 -9.70
C ALA A 168 1.23 5.91 -9.39
N LEU A 169 0.85 6.25 -8.15
CA LEU A 169 0.83 7.63 -7.67
C LEU A 169 2.21 8.29 -7.72
N ALA A 170 3.26 7.58 -7.32
CA ALA A 170 4.61 8.13 -7.25
C ALA A 170 5.25 8.37 -8.62
N ILE A 171 5.00 7.52 -9.62
CA ILE A 171 5.65 7.60 -10.95
C ILE A 171 4.72 8.08 -12.07
N GLY A 172 3.44 8.28 -11.77
CA GLY A 172 2.42 8.75 -12.70
C GLY A 172 2.39 7.97 -14.02
N ALA A 173 2.46 8.70 -15.15
CA ALA A 173 2.38 8.13 -16.49
C ALA A 173 3.48 7.09 -16.82
N HIS A 174 4.58 7.03 -16.06
CA HIS A 174 5.58 5.97 -16.22
C HIS A 174 5.07 4.58 -15.84
N PHE A 175 3.96 4.51 -15.09
CA PHE A 175 3.29 3.27 -14.72
C PHE A 175 2.63 2.56 -15.91
N GLU A 176 2.49 3.21 -17.08
CA GLU A 176 1.88 2.63 -18.30
C GLU A 176 2.35 1.21 -18.60
N ARG A 177 3.66 0.96 -18.48
CA ARG A 177 4.27 -0.34 -18.79
C ARG A 177 3.81 -1.48 -17.86
N TYR A 178 3.26 -1.14 -16.69
CA TYR A 178 2.80 -2.09 -15.68
C TYR A 178 1.27 -2.22 -15.62
N VAL A 179 0.51 -1.34 -16.28
CA VAL A 179 -0.96 -1.31 -16.19
C VAL A 179 -1.56 -2.65 -16.56
N ALA A 180 -1.24 -3.17 -17.74
CA ALA A 180 -1.81 -4.42 -18.22
C ALA A 180 -1.55 -5.62 -17.27
N PRO A 181 -0.29 -5.93 -16.87
CA PRO A 181 -0.05 -7.04 -15.95
C PRO A 181 -0.63 -6.81 -14.54
N ALA A 182 -0.59 -5.58 -14.02
CA ALA A 182 -1.15 -5.26 -12.71
C ALA A 182 -2.67 -5.45 -12.68
N VAL A 183 -3.38 -4.85 -13.65
CA VAL A 183 -4.84 -4.93 -13.74
C VAL A 183 -5.33 -6.35 -14.00
N GLN A 184 -4.63 -7.13 -14.83
CA GLN A 184 -4.99 -8.54 -15.05
C GLN A 184 -4.95 -9.36 -13.76
N ILE A 185 -3.92 -9.17 -12.93
CA ILE A 185 -3.80 -9.89 -11.64
C ILE A 185 -4.86 -9.40 -10.64
N MET A 186 -5.12 -8.09 -10.59
CA MET A 186 -6.19 -7.53 -9.76
C MET A 186 -7.57 -8.09 -10.13
N GLN A 187 -7.88 -8.17 -11.43
CA GLN A 187 -9.14 -8.75 -11.92
C GLN A 187 -9.28 -10.22 -11.54
N GLY A 188 -8.20 -11.00 -11.68
CA GLY A 188 -8.17 -12.39 -11.22
C GLY A 188 -8.42 -12.51 -9.71
N ALA A 189 -7.80 -11.65 -8.90
CA ALA A 189 -8.01 -11.63 -7.46
C ALA A 189 -9.44 -11.22 -7.07
N ALA A 190 -10.02 -10.22 -7.74
CA ALA A 190 -11.40 -9.80 -7.55
C ALA A 190 -12.40 -10.93 -7.86
N GLN A 191 -12.16 -11.69 -8.93
CA GLN A 191 -13.00 -12.83 -9.30
C GLN A 191 -12.92 -13.97 -8.29
N VAL A 192 -11.72 -14.29 -7.79
CA VAL A 192 -11.55 -15.28 -6.71
C VAL A 192 -12.28 -14.82 -5.45
N CYS A 193 -12.17 -13.55 -5.10
CA CYS A 193 -12.85 -12.98 -3.93
C CYS A 193 -14.38 -13.08 -4.02
N ALA A 194 -14.94 -12.98 -5.22
CA ALA A 194 -16.38 -13.12 -5.47
C ALA A 194 -16.92 -14.54 -5.20
N GLN A 195 -16.04 -15.54 -5.16
CA GLN A 195 -16.38 -16.96 -5.00
C GLN A 195 -16.06 -17.50 -3.60
N MET A 196 -15.52 -16.66 -2.71
CA MET A 196 -15.15 -17.10 -1.37
C MET A 196 -16.41 -17.37 -0.52
N ASP A 197 -16.37 -18.45 0.25
CA ASP A 197 -17.42 -18.75 1.24
C ASP A 197 -17.23 -17.81 2.44
N THR A 198 -18.10 -16.82 2.56
CA THR A 198 -18.03 -15.75 3.56
C THR A 198 -18.73 -16.10 4.88
N LEU A 199 -19.04 -17.38 5.10
CA LEU A 199 -19.59 -17.86 6.38
C LEU A 199 -18.53 -17.98 7.49
N ASP A 200 -17.25 -17.98 7.13
CA ASP A 200 -16.10 -17.93 8.05
C ASP A 200 -15.66 -16.47 8.25
N GLU A 201 -15.63 -16.02 9.51
CA GLU A 201 -15.27 -14.66 9.91
C GLU A 201 -13.85 -14.28 9.47
N GLU A 202 -12.87 -15.19 9.58
CA GLU A 202 -11.49 -14.91 9.14
C GLU A 202 -11.39 -14.78 7.61
N LEU A 203 -12.18 -15.58 6.87
CA LEU A 203 -12.25 -15.49 5.42
C LEU A 203 -12.96 -14.20 4.97
N MET A 204 -13.96 -13.76 5.73
CA MET A 204 -14.66 -12.50 5.48
C MET A 204 -13.73 -11.30 5.67
N ASP A 205 -12.99 -11.22 6.79
CA ASP A 205 -12.04 -10.15 7.05
C ASP A 205 -10.97 -10.07 5.95
N TYR A 206 -10.43 -11.22 5.56
CA TYR A 206 -9.49 -11.31 4.45
C TYR A 206 -10.11 -10.86 3.13
N ALA A 207 -11.33 -11.29 2.81
CA ALA A 207 -12.03 -10.90 1.59
C ALA A 207 -12.26 -9.39 1.54
N ASN A 208 -12.67 -8.77 2.65
CA ASN A 208 -12.84 -7.32 2.76
C ASN A 208 -11.49 -6.58 2.62
N GLN A 209 -10.43 -7.04 3.28
CA GLN A 209 -9.10 -6.47 3.10
C GLN A 209 -8.62 -6.54 1.65
N LEU A 210 -8.86 -7.67 0.98
CA LEU A 210 -8.51 -7.88 -0.42
C LEU A 210 -9.30 -6.94 -1.34
N ARG A 211 -10.63 -6.84 -1.17
CA ARG A 211 -11.48 -5.92 -1.95
C ARG A 211 -11.04 -4.48 -1.80
N ARG A 212 -10.84 -4.03 -0.56
CA ARG A 212 -10.37 -2.67 -0.26
C ARG A 212 -9.06 -2.39 -0.98
N SER A 213 -8.09 -3.29 -0.87
CA SER A 213 -6.76 -3.08 -1.45
C SER A 213 -6.79 -3.07 -2.99
N ILE A 214 -7.68 -3.82 -3.63
CA ILE A 214 -7.90 -3.76 -5.08
C ILE A 214 -8.50 -2.40 -5.48
N PHE A 215 -9.47 -1.87 -4.73
CA PHE A 215 -10.01 -0.54 -5.00
C PHE A 215 -8.98 0.58 -4.78
N GLU A 216 -8.21 0.52 -3.69
CA GLU A 216 -7.09 1.44 -3.43
C GLU A 216 -6.08 1.41 -4.58
N ALA A 217 -5.77 0.22 -5.11
CA ALA A 217 -4.90 0.07 -6.27
C ALA A 217 -5.49 0.74 -7.52
N TYR A 218 -6.78 0.52 -7.82
CA TYR A 218 -7.45 1.20 -8.94
C TYR A 218 -7.44 2.72 -8.77
N SER A 219 -7.77 3.24 -7.59
CA SER A 219 -7.70 4.66 -7.26
C SER A 219 -6.30 5.22 -7.48
N GLY A 220 -5.27 4.58 -6.94
CA GLY A 220 -3.88 5.04 -7.11
C GLY A 220 -3.42 5.01 -8.56
N ILE A 221 -3.79 3.97 -9.32
CA ILE A 221 -3.49 3.89 -10.75
C ILE A 221 -4.21 4.99 -11.54
N LEU A 222 -5.51 5.18 -11.32
CA LEU A 222 -6.30 6.24 -11.98
C LEU A 222 -5.70 7.62 -11.67
N GLN A 223 -5.47 7.93 -10.41
CA GLN A 223 -4.91 9.22 -10.01
C GLN A 223 -3.48 9.43 -10.54
N GLY A 224 -2.67 8.38 -10.66
CA GLY A 224 -1.37 8.44 -11.33
C GLY A 224 -1.43 8.86 -12.81
N PHE A 225 -2.55 8.60 -13.50
CA PHE A 225 -2.78 9.03 -14.90
C PHE A 225 -3.65 10.29 -15.03
N LYS A 226 -4.03 10.94 -13.92
CA LYS A 226 -4.97 12.07 -13.94
C LYS A 226 -4.57 13.20 -14.89
N ASP A 227 -3.31 13.58 -14.85
CA ASP A 227 -2.79 14.70 -15.66
C ASP A 227 -2.18 14.24 -17.00
N ALA A 228 -2.08 12.93 -17.25
CA ALA A 228 -1.47 12.38 -18.45
C ALA A 228 -1.90 10.94 -18.72
N LYS A 229 -2.33 10.66 -19.96
CA LYS A 229 -2.68 9.32 -20.48
C LYS A 229 -3.87 8.64 -19.78
N ALA A 230 -4.83 9.42 -19.29
CA ALA A 230 -6.05 8.90 -18.67
C ALA A 230 -6.82 7.90 -19.56
N GLU A 231 -6.73 8.04 -20.88
CA GLU A 231 -7.33 7.14 -21.87
C GLU A 231 -6.84 5.69 -21.77
N LEU A 232 -5.65 5.45 -21.19
CA LEU A 232 -5.13 4.10 -20.97
C LEU A 232 -5.99 3.29 -20.00
N MET A 233 -6.76 3.96 -19.14
CA MET A 233 -7.62 3.29 -18.16
C MET A 233 -8.99 2.90 -18.72
N MET A 234 -9.38 3.45 -19.87
CA MET A 234 -10.68 3.21 -20.48
C MET A 234 -10.98 1.72 -20.75
N PRO A 235 -10.04 0.89 -21.26
CA PRO A 235 -10.29 -0.55 -21.46
C PRO A 235 -10.62 -1.31 -20.17
N TYR A 236 -10.27 -0.76 -19.00
CA TYR A 236 -10.45 -1.39 -17.69
C TYR A 236 -11.65 -0.84 -16.91
N ALA A 237 -12.20 0.31 -17.36
CA ALA A 237 -13.29 1.03 -16.70
C ALA A 237 -14.53 0.17 -16.45
N GLN A 238 -14.95 -0.62 -17.47
CA GLN A 238 -16.12 -1.48 -17.34
C GLN A 238 -15.92 -2.55 -16.26
N HIS A 239 -14.74 -3.17 -16.18
CA HIS A 239 -14.45 -4.18 -15.18
C HIS A 239 -14.40 -3.61 -13.76
N LEU A 240 -13.88 -2.39 -13.60
CA LEU A 240 -13.93 -1.68 -12.33
C LEU A 240 -15.39 -1.47 -11.88
N LEU A 241 -16.26 -0.94 -12.74
CA LEU A 241 -17.67 -0.73 -12.40
C LEU A 241 -18.42 -2.04 -12.11
N GLN A 242 -18.13 -3.12 -12.84
CA GLN A 242 -18.66 -4.45 -12.53
C GLN A 242 -18.24 -4.94 -11.14
N PHE A 243 -17.00 -4.66 -10.74
CA PHE A 243 -16.51 -5.04 -9.42
C PHE A 243 -17.14 -4.17 -8.31
N VAL A 244 -17.31 -2.87 -8.54
CA VAL A 244 -18.06 -1.99 -7.62
C VAL A 244 -19.50 -2.49 -7.47
N GLU A 245 -20.18 -2.84 -8.57
CA GLU A 245 -21.56 -3.37 -8.54
C GLU A 245 -21.67 -4.70 -7.77
N LEU A 246 -20.68 -5.58 -7.93
CA LEU A 246 -20.63 -6.83 -7.18
C LEU A 246 -20.55 -6.56 -5.68
N VAL A 247 -19.62 -5.68 -5.29
CA VAL A 247 -19.40 -5.33 -3.88
C VAL A 247 -20.59 -4.57 -3.31
N SER A 248 -21.24 -3.67 -4.06
CA SER A 248 -22.42 -2.94 -3.61
C SER A 248 -23.63 -3.84 -3.34
N LYS A 249 -23.64 -5.08 -3.82
CA LYS A 249 -24.67 -6.09 -3.54
C LYS A 249 -24.29 -7.04 -2.40
N ASP A 250 -23.05 -6.99 -1.93
CA ASP A 250 -22.56 -7.84 -0.85
C ASP A 250 -22.97 -7.25 0.51
N SER A 251 -23.84 -7.96 1.24
CA SER A 251 -24.29 -7.57 2.58
C SER A 251 -23.22 -7.70 3.67
N LEU A 252 -22.08 -8.32 3.37
CA LEU A 252 -20.97 -8.57 4.29
C LEU A 252 -19.77 -7.63 4.03
N ARG A 253 -19.93 -6.64 3.14
CA ARG A 253 -18.92 -5.59 2.96
C ARG A 253 -18.84 -4.74 4.23
N ASP A 254 -17.64 -4.33 4.60
CA ASP A 254 -17.44 -3.34 5.66
C ASP A 254 -17.45 -1.89 5.10
N GLU A 255 -17.46 -0.92 6.00
CA GLU A 255 -17.43 0.51 5.67
C GLU A 255 -16.16 0.90 4.89
N SER A 256 -15.03 0.27 5.20
CA SER A 256 -13.75 0.58 4.55
C SER A 256 -13.72 0.15 3.09
N VAL A 257 -14.31 -1.00 2.77
CA VAL A 257 -14.53 -1.50 1.42
C VAL A 257 -15.51 -0.59 0.68
N THR A 258 -16.60 -0.20 1.34
CA THR A 258 -17.63 0.69 0.77
C THR A 258 -17.02 2.03 0.38
N LYS A 259 -16.26 2.67 1.29
CA LYS A 259 -15.56 3.93 1.04
C LYS A 259 -14.56 3.81 -0.11
N ALA A 260 -13.77 2.75 -0.16
CA ALA A 260 -12.80 2.53 -1.23
C ALA A 260 -13.47 2.30 -2.60
N ALA A 261 -14.59 1.56 -2.64
CA ALA A 261 -15.36 1.34 -3.86
C ALA A 261 -15.96 2.65 -4.41
N VAL A 262 -16.53 3.47 -3.53
CA VAL A 262 -17.09 4.79 -3.88
C VAL A 262 -15.99 5.74 -4.34
N ALA A 263 -14.82 5.73 -3.70
CA ALA A 263 -13.66 6.52 -4.10
C ALA A 263 -13.16 6.12 -5.50
N ALA A 264 -12.92 4.82 -5.74
CA ALA A 264 -12.46 4.33 -7.03
C ALA A 264 -13.45 4.62 -8.18
N MET A 265 -14.75 4.56 -7.89
CA MET A 265 -15.80 4.96 -8.85
C MET A 265 -15.75 6.46 -9.16
N GLY A 266 -15.53 7.32 -8.15
CA GLY A 266 -15.36 8.76 -8.34
C GLY A 266 -14.06 9.11 -9.07
N ASP A 267 -12.96 8.42 -8.76
CA ASP A 267 -11.67 8.57 -9.43
C ASP A 267 -11.79 8.22 -10.91
N LEU A 268 -12.55 7.17 -11.25
CA LEU A 268 -12.81 6.79 -12.63
C LEU A 268 -13.53 7.92 -13.39
N ALA A 269 -14.56 8.50 -12.78
CA ALA A 269 -15.31 9.61 -13.36
C ALA A 269 -14.46 10.88 -13.51
N ASP A 270 -13.64 11.20 -12.50
CA ASP A 270 -12.78 12.39 -12.47
C ASP A 270 -11.62 12.31 -13.46
N VAL A 271 -10.94 11.16 -13.53
CA VAL A 271 -9.74 10.96 -14.35
C VAL A 271 -10.08 10.73 -15.81
N VAL A 272 -10.95 9.76 -16.11
CA VAL A 272 -11.23 9.35 -17.49
C VAL A 272 -12.29 10.26 -18.13
N GLY A 273 -13.08 10.95 -17.30
CA GLY A 273 -13.96 12.03 -17.74
C GLY A 273 -15.06 11.56 -18.69
N GLU A 274 -15.37 12.41 -19.68
CA GLU A 274 -16.49 12.23 -20.63
C GLU A 274 -16.50 10.87 -21.34
N ASN A 275 -15.35 10.22 -21.51
CA ASN A 275 -15.25 8.89 -22.11
C ASN A 275 -16.02 7.81 -21.31
N THR A 276 -16.24 8.03 -20.02
CA THR A 276 -17.00 7.12 -19.14
C THR A 276 -18.50 7.43 -19.09
N LYS A 277 -18.98 8.50 -19.74
CA LYS A 277 -20.39 8.92 -19.71
C LYS A 277 -21.37 7.79 -20.06
N GLN A 278 -21.10 7.07 -21.16
CA GLN A 278 -21.95 5.95 -21.57
C GLN A 278 -21.91 4.78 -20.58
N LEU A 279 -20.76 4.54 -19.94
CA LEU A 279 -20.64 3.50 -18.92
C LEU A 279 -21.51 3.84 -17.71
N PHE A 280 -21.37 5.04 -17.14
CA PHE A 280 -22.17 5.47 -16.01
C PHE A 280 -23.68 5.53 -16.30
N GLN A 281 -24.08 5.80 -17.55
CA GLN A 281 -25.49 5.70 -17.98
C GLN A 281 -26.01 4.25 -18.02
N ASN A 282 -25.15 3.28 -18.33
CA ASN A 282 -25.52 1.86 -18.41
C ASN A 282 -25.53 1.17 -17.04
N PHE A 283 -24.66 1.58 -16.11
CA PHE A 283 -24.58 1.04 -14.76
C PHE A 283 -25.56 1.73 -13.82
N THR A 284 -26.81 1.29 -13.83
CA THR A 284 -27.92 1.93 -13.08
C THR A 284 -27.81 1.79 -11.56
N PHE A 285 -26.91 0.95 -11.05
CA PHE A 285 -26.71 0.75 -9.61
C PHE A 285 -26.04 1.95 -8.93
N CYS A 286 -25.31 2.79 -9.68
CA CYS A 286 -24.47 3.85 -9.12
C CYS A 286 -25.28 4.84 -8.27
N ASP A 287 -26.45 5.26 -8.74
CA ASP A 287 -27.30 6.21 -8.02
C ASP A 287 -27.86 5.61 -6.72
N GLU A 288 -28.34 4.37 -6.77
CA GLU A 288 -28.84 3.65 -5.59
C GLU A 288 -27.73 3.47 -4.54
N PHE A 289 -26.56 3.02 -4.98
CA PHE A 289 -25.42 2.79 -4.09
C PHE A 289 -24.89 4.10 -3.46
N LEU A 290 -24.82 5.19 -4.22
CA LEU A 290 -24.42 6.48 -3.66
C LEU A 290 -25.45 7.03 -2.67
N ASN A 291 -26.75 6.87 -2.94
CA ASN A 291 -27.79 7.28 -2.00
C ASN A 291 -27.72 6.49 -0.70
N GLU A 292 -27.49 5.17 -0.77
CA GLU A 292 -27.24 4.32 0.40
C GLU A 292 -26.05 4.88 1.23
N CYS A 293 -24.94 5.21 0.57
CA CYS A 293 -23.76 5.76 1.25
C CYS A 293 -24.02 7.13 1.90
N LEU A 294 -24.92 7.94 1.33
CA LEU A 294 -25.30 9.25 1.89
C LEU A 294 -26.17 9.12 3.15
N GLU A 295 -26.83 7.98 3.34
CA GLU A 295 -27.66 7.65 4.51
C GLU A 295 -26.86 7.04 5.67
N SER A 296 -25.58 6.69 5.46
CA SER A 296 -24.69 6.13 6.47
C SER A 296 -24.54 7.03 7.72
N GLU A 297 -24.05 6.49 8.84
CA GLU A 297 -23.64 7.31 9.99
C GLU A 297 -22.21 7.86 9.83
N ASP A 298 -21.40 7.27 8.93
CA ASP A 298 -20.03 7.70 8.64
C ASP A 298 -20.00 8.98 7.79
N GLU A 299 -19.58 10.09 8.40
CA GLU A 299 -19.45 11.38 7.72
C GLU A 299 -18.34 11.39 6.66
N ASP A 300 -17.27 10.63 6.82
CA ASP A 300 -16.21 10.55 5.81
C ASP A 300 -16.72 9.82 4.56
N LEU A 301 -17.50 8.76 4.74
CA LEU A 301 -18.17 8.06 3.64
C LEU A 301 -19.12 9.02 2.90
N LYS A 302 -19.93 9.81 3.63
CA LYS A 302 -20.80 10.82 3.02
C LYS A 302 -20.03 11.85 2.20
N VAL A 303 -18.92 12.36 2.72
CA VAL A 303 -18.07 13.31 2.00
C VAL A 303 -17.58 12.70 0.70
N THR A 304 -17.09 11.46 0.75
CA THR A 304 -16.62 10.71 -0.42
C THR A 304 -17.76 10.48 -1.42
N ALA A 305 -18.94 10.05 -0.96
CA ALA A 305 -20.11 9.82 -1.80
C ALA A 305 -20.62 11.10 -2.48
N ARG A 306 -20.69 12.23 -1.76
CA ARG A 306 -21.06 13.54 -2.34
C ARG A 306 -20.07 13.97 -3.42
N TRP A 307 -18.78 13.78 -3.18
CA TRP A 307 -17.76 14.07 -4.17
C TRP A 307 -17.92 13.19 -5.42
N THR A 308 -18.07 11.87 -5.25
CA THR A 308 -18.30 10.93 -6.35
C THR A 308 -19.56 11.26 -7.15
N GLN A 309 -20.67 11.56 -6.48
CA GLN A 309 -21.91 11.99 -7.12
C GLN A 309 -21.69 13.27 -7.95
N GLY A 310 -20.92 14.22 -7.42
CA GLY A 310 -20.54 15.43 -8.14
C GLY A 310 -19.69 15.16 -9.37
N MET A 311 -18.76 14.20 -9.32
CA MET A 311 -17.93 13.82 -10.48
C MET A 311 -18.77 13.17 -11.57
N ILE A 312 -19.64 12.21 -11.23
CA ILE A 312 -20.51 11.54 -12.19
C ILE A 312 -21.51 12.52 -12.81
N ALA A 313 -22.12 13.41 -12.00
CA ALA A 313 -23.06 14.40 -12.50
C ALA A 313 -22.45 15.34 -13.55
N ARG A 314 -21.17 15.70 -13.41
CA ARG A 314 -20.44 16.53 -14.39
C ARG A 314 -20.32 15.86 -15.77
N LEU A 315 -20.38 14.54 -15.84
CA LEU A 315 -20.33 13.81 -17.11
C LEU A 315 -21.65 13.88 -17.88
N VAL A 316 -22.77 14.06 -17.18
CA VAL A 316 -24.13 14.01 -17.76
C VAL A 316 -24.58 15.37 -18.26
N LEU A 317 -24.12 16.46 -17.62
CA LEU A 317 -24.27 17.85 -18.07
C LEU A 317 -23.68 18.06 -19.48
#